data_AF-A0A7S2IE84-F1
#
_entry.id   AF-A0A7S2IE84-F1
#
_cell.length_a   1.000
_cell.length_b   1.000
_cell.length_c   1.000
_cell.angle_alpha   90.00
_cell.angle_beta   90.00
_cell.angle_gamma   90.00
#
_symmetry.space_group_name_H-M   'P 1'
#
loop_
_entity.id
_entity.type
_entity.pdbx_description
1 polymer ?
#
loop_
_entity_poly.entity_id
_entity_poly.type
_entity_poly.pdbx_seq_one_letter_code
_entity_poly.pdbx_strand_id
1 'polypeptide(L)'
;MATNSGSDGVIDAIIEESNNATFTKKDDEISSEGGGGGELTVPGQTTRKRKRDVVRGMVKKLASLSLEDYRWRSNVFKQNEADRKVEESIARMMGEDPSYVRPMDASETKLGPLGKAEKDAVAWLSSVIEEEGKRAEQIAKSDGKLVRPMDGEGQGPLADIERQAVGFFNKIVDSEKERANTGTLRPKDLDESLRGPLGEAEASVISALEEITASEKLRAAQSKVRGGELVRPIDVPGPLGEAERVVLEFVLAERQRAKDREMNDGKVVRPMLSSDSSPMGKAERNAVKAVERLQEEEKERLRNLLRALEERRPMEVDRDSPLGVTEAFAVGVFRGPKLLMKVVDRVKELLQSENMDEKDEEILRLAASTSAETDDNKDDPENKKEKKKDS
;
A
#
# COMPACT_ATOMS: atom_id res chain seq x y z
N MET A 1 -14.45 -34.02 -46.61
CA MET A 1 -15.22 -33.27 -45.59
C MET A 1 -14.59 -31.90 -45.49
N ALA A 2 -15.29 -30.90 -46.04
CA ALA A 2 -14.88 -29.50 -46.01
C ALA A 2 -15.75 -28.78 -44.97
N THR A 3 -15.13 -28.06 -44.04
CA THR A 3 -15.80 -27.08 -43.20
C THR A 3 -15.04 -25.78 -43.30
N ASN A 4 -15.68 -24.84 -43.99
CA ASN A 4 -15.33 -23.45 -44.15
C ASN A 4 -16.37 -22.65 -43.34
N SER A 5 -15.94 -21.80 -42.41
CA SER A 5 -16.71 -20.68 -41.83
C SER A 5 -15.81 -20.06 -40.74
N GLY A 6 -15.39 -18.80 -40.77
CA GLY A 6 -16.08 -17.62 -41.28
C GLY A 6 -16.22 -16.65 -40.11
N SER A 7 -15.15 -15.92 -39.77
CA SER A 7 -15.17 -14.90 -38.70
C SER A 7 -14.26 -13.69 -38.93
N ASP A 8 -13.49 -13.62 -40.02
CA ASP A 8 -12.50 -12.54 -40.20
C ASP A 8 -13.06 -11.27 -40.90
N GLY A 9 -14.35 -11.24 -41.25
CA GLY A 9 -14.93 -10.15 -42.04
C GLY A 9 -15.40 -8.91 -41.29
N VAL A 10 -15.41 -8.91 -39.94
CA VAL A 10 -15.99 -7.79 -39.17
C VAL A 10 -14.93 -6.82 -38.63
N ILE A 11 -13.68 -7.25 -38.48
CA ILE A 11 -12.60 -6.40 -37.94
C ILE A 11 -12.04 -5.46 -39.03
N ASP A 12 -12.07 -5.86 -40.30
CA ASP A 12 -11.57 -4.99 -41.39
C ASP A 12 -12.54 -3.83 -41.73
N ALA A 13 -13.85 -3.97 -41.48
CA ALA A 13 -14.81 -2.91 -41.80
C ALA A 13 -14.75 -1.70 -40.85
N ILE A 14 -14.33 -1.89 -39.59
CA ILE A 14 -14.25 -0.79 -38.61
C ILE A 14 -13.00 0.08 -38.83
N ILE A 15 -11.97 -0.45 -39.52
CA ILE A 15 -10.74 0.29 -39.80
C ILE A 15 -10.88 1.19 -41.05
N GLU A 16 -11.76 0.88 -42.00
CA GLU A 16 -11.96 1.72 -43.19
C GLU A 16 -12.84 2.97 -42.95
N GLU A 17 -13.78 2.93 -42.01
CA GLU A 17 -14.68 4.08 -41.76
C GLU A 17 -14.01 5.26 -41.02
N SER A 18 -12.89 5.04 -40.33
CA SER A 18 -12.16 6.11 -39.62
C SER A 18 -11.19 6.92 -40.48
N ASN A 19 -10.98 6.53 -41.75
CA ASN A 19 -10.00 7.18 -42.64
C ASN A 19 -10.62 8.18 -43.64
N ASN A 20 -11.95 8.36 -43.66
CA ASN A 20 -12.63 9.27 -44.60
C ASN A 20 -12.98 10.66 -44.03
N ALA A 21 -12.50 11.01 -42.84
CA ALA A 21 -12.58 12.38 -42.35
C ALA A 21 -11.47 13.25 -42.99
N THR A 22 -11.73 13.65 -44.24
CA THR A 22 -11.29 14.90 -44.90
C THR A 22 -10.19 15.71 -44.20
N PHE A 23 -8.95 15.48 -44.61
CA PHE A 23 -7.87 16.45 -44.47
C PHE A 23 -7.69 17.15 -45.83
N THR A 24 -8.30 18.32 -45.98
CA THR A 24 -8.10 19.21 -47.14
C THR A 24 -6.68 19.77 -47.08
N LYS A 25 -5.76 19.06 -47.74
CA LYS A 25 -4.38 19.50 -47.90
C LYS A 25 -4.33 20.47 -49.08
N LYS A 26 -4.08 21.74 -48.75
CA LYS A 26 -3.77 22.81 -49.70
C LYS A 26 -2.44 22.50 -50.38
N ASP A 27 -2.43 22.65 -51.69
CA ASP A 27 -1.29 22.46 -52.58
C ASP A 27 -0.15 23.43 -52.24
N ASP A 28 1.07 22.90 -52.14
CA ASP A 28 2.29 23.65 -52.42
C ASP A 28 3.13 22.80 -53.37
N GLU A 29 3.11 23.20 -54.64
CA GLU A 29 3.98 22.71 -55.70
C GLU A 29 5.43 23.14 -55.40
N ILE A 30 6.31 22.17 -55.18
CA ILE A 30 7.75 22.37 -55.40
C ILE A 30 8.23 21.25 -56.32
N SER A 31 8.36 21.62 -57.59
CA SER A 31 9.03 20.88 -58.64
C SER A 31 10.53 20.75 -58.33
N SER A 32 11.02 19.51 -58.32
CA SER A 32 12.43 19.19 -58.34
C SER A 32 12.60 17.95 -59.22
N GLU A 33 12.86 18.21 -60.50
CA GLU A 33 13.34 17.22 -61.47
C GLU A 33 14.81 16.90 -61.18
N GLY A 34 15.18 15.62 -61.16
CA GLY A 34 16.59 15.24 -61.23
C GLY A 34 16.92 13.79 -60.88
N GLY A 35 16.98 12.93 -61.90
CA GLY A 35 17.85 11.75 -62.01
C GLY A 35 17.62 10.59 -61.02
N GLY A 36 17.16 9.41 -61.41
CA GLY A 36 17.68 8.62 -62.54
C GLY A 36 18.67 7.55 -62.04
N GLY A 37 18.22 6.66 -61.15
CA GLY A 37 18.98 5.50 -60.68
C GLY A 37 18.02 4.35 -60.41
N GLY A 38 17.74 3.56 -61.45
CA GLY A 38 16.82 2.42 -61.40
C GLY A 38 17.40 1.26 -60.60
N GLU A 39 17.25 1.30 -59.28
CA GLU A 39 17.46 0.16 -58.41
C GLU A 39 16.20 -0.74 -58.47
N LEU A 40 16.39 -1.99 -58.87
CA LEU A 40 15.34 -3.02 -58.96
C LEU A 40 14.65 -3.16 -57.59
N THR A 41 13.54 -2.46 -57.41
CA THR A 41 12.74 -2.53 -56.18
C THR A 41 11.95 -3.83 -56.18
N VAL A 42 12.34 -4.74 -55.28
CA VAL A 42 11.60 -5.97 -54.97
C VAL A 42 10.18 -5.58 -54.51
N PRO A 43 9.10 -5.99 -55.20
CA PRO A 43 7.73 -5.49 -55.01
C PRO A 43 7.04 -5.90 -53.69
N GLY A 44 7.78 -6.32 -52.67
CA GLY A 44 7.25 -6.74 -51.35
C GLY A 44 7.66 -5.88 -50.16
N GLN A 45 8.57 -4.90 -50.31
CA GLN A 45 9.09 -4.13 -49.16
C GLN A 45 8.37 -2.80 -48.88
N THR A 46 7.64 -2.23 -49.84
CA THR A 46 7.00 -0.91 -49.68
C THR A 46 5.78 -0.95 -48.75
N THR A 47 5.03 -2.06 -48.73
CA THR A 47 3.86 -2.24 -47.86
C THR A 47 4.23 -2.42 -46.38
N ARG A 48 5.37 -3.06 -46.09
CA ARG A 48 5.87 -3.25 -44.71
C ARG A 48 6.35 -1.94 -44.06
N LYS A 49 6.91 -1.01 -44.83
CA LYS A 49 7.31 0.31 -44.32
C LYS A 49 6.10 1.10 -43.83
N ARG A 50 5.01 1.13 -44.61
CA ARG A 50 3.75 1.80 -44.23
C ARG A 50 3.17 1.30 -42.91
N LYS A 51 3.14 -0.02 -42.67
CA LYS A 51 2.63 -0.57 -41.39
C LYS A 51 3.47 -0.14 -40.19
N ARG A 52 4.81 -0.12 -40.32
CA ARG A 52 5.71 0.35 -39.26
C ARG A 52 5.55 1.84 -38.98
N ASP A 53 5.35 2.65 -40.02
CA ASP A 53 5.16 4.09 -39.88
C ASP A 53 3.82 4.42 -39.20
N VAL A 54 2.75 3.65 -39.50
CA VAL A 54 1.47 3.75 -38.79
C VAL A 54 1.63 3.41 -37.31
N VAL A 55 2.31 2.30 -36.98
CA VAL A 55 2.55 1.92 -35.58
C VAL A 55 3.40 2.96 -34.86
N ARG A 56 4.44 3.51 -35.48
CA ARG A 56 5.24 4.61 -34.90
C ARG A 56 4.41 5.86 -34.68
N GLY A 57 3.56 6.23 -35.64
CA GLY A 57 2.63 7.34 -35.50
C GLY A 57 1.65 7.15 -34.33
N MET A 58 1.13 5.94 -34.13
CA MET A 58 0.29 5.59 -32.98
C MET A 58 1.08 5.67 -31.67
N VAL A 59 2.27 5.06 -31.60
CA VAL A 59 3.14 5.11 -30.40
C VAL A 59 3.52 6.55 -30.04
N LYS A 60 3.84 7.39 -31.02
CA LYS A 60 4.13 8.81 -30.81
C LYS A 60 2.93 9.56 -30.25
N LYS A 61 1.72 9.34 -30.79
CA LYS A 61 0.48 9.95 -30.29
C LYS A 61 0.14 9.48 -28.87
N LEU A 62 0.32 8.19 -28.58
CA LEU A 62 0.13 7.66 -27.23
C LEU A 62 1.15 8.24 -26.25
N ALA A 63 2.41 8.36 -26.66
CA ALA A 63 3.46 8.98 -25.85
C ALA A 63 3.19 10.46 -25.56
N SER A 64 2.67 11.22 -26.55
CA SER A 64 2.28 12.61 -26.32
C SER A 64 1.08 12.72 -25.37
N LEU A 65 0.07 11.85 -25.53
CA LEU A 65 -1.08 11.81 -24.61
C LEU A 65 -0.66 11.42 -23.19
N SER A 66 0.23 10.43 -23.04
CA SER A 66 0.75 10.05 -21.72
C SER A 66 1.58 11.17 -21.10
N LEU A 67 2.29 11.98 -21.90
CA LEU A 67 3.04 13.13 -21.41
C LEU A 67 2.10 14.25 -20.92
N GLU A 68 0.99 14.49 -21.62
CA GLU A 68 -0.04 15.44 -21.18
C GLU A 68 -0.72 14.99 -19.89
N ASP A 69 -1.10 13.72 -19.81
CA ASP A 69 -1.66 13.12 -18.59
C ASP A 69 -0.68 13.16 -17.42
N TYR A 70 0.61 12.85 -17.65
CA TYR A 70 1.67 13.01 -16.66
C TYR A 70 1.77 14.45 -16.15
N ARG A 71 1.80 15.45 -17.06
CA ARG A 71 1.87 16.87 -16.68
C ARG A 71 0.67 17.27 -15.84
N TRP A 72 -0.53 16.83 -16.23
CA TRP A 72 -1.74 17.10 -15.47
C TRP A 72 -1.67 16.48 -14.06
N ARG A 73 -1.35 15.19 -13.93
CA ARG A 73 -1.25 14.51 -12.63
C ARG A 73 -0.13 15.08 -11.74
N SER A 74 1.03 15.37 -12.32
CA SER A 74 2.15 15.96 -11.60
C SER A 74 1.79 17.36 -11.07
N ASN A 75 1.10 18.17 -11.88
CA ASN A 75 0.65 19.50 -11.44
C ASN A 75 -0.38 19.40 -10.32
N VAL A 76 -1.38 18.52 -10.43
CA VAL A 76 -2.37 18.29 -9.36
C VAL A 76 -1.69 17.81 -8.08
N PHE A 77 -0.73 16.88 -8.18
CA PHE A 77 0.00 16.38 -7.02
C PHE A 77 0.84 17.48 -6.36
N LYS A 78 1.60 18.26 -7.14
CA LYS A 78 2.41 19.37 -6.64
C LYS A 78 1.57 20.47 -6.02
N GLN A 79 0.41 20.77 -6.60
CA GLN A 79 -0.54 21.74 -6.05
C GLN A 79 -1.08 21.25 -4.71
N ASN A 80 -1.57 20.01 -4.64
CA ASN A 80 -2.07 19.42 -3.39
C ASN A 80 -0.98 19.33 -2.31
N GLU A 81 0.27 19.05 -2.68
CA GLU A 81 1.40 19.02 -1.73
C GLU A 81 1.80 20.42 -1.27
N ALA A 82 1.76 21.42 -2.16
CA ALA A 82 2.02 22.82 -1.82
C ALA A 82 0.93 23.37 -0.90
N ASP A 83 -0.34 23.16 -1.23
CA ASP A 83 -1.49 23.56 -0.42
C ASP A 83 -1.37 22.93 0.98
N ARG A 84 -1.02 21.65 1.06
CA ARG A 84 -0.81 20.97 2.34
C ARG A 84 0.36 21.57 3.15
N LYS A 85 1.50 21.86 2.53
CA LYS A 85 2.65 22.50 3.21
C LYS A 85 2.30 23.90 3.71
N VAL A 86 1.48 24.65 2.96
CA VAL A 86 0.98 25.95 3.38
C VAL A 86 0.08 25.77 4.60
N GLU A 87 -0.87 24.85 4.57
CA GLU A 87 -1.74 24.55 5.72
C GLU A 87 -0.95 24.11 6.97
N GLU A 88 0.03 23.22 6.81
CA GLU A 88 0.92 22.81 7.90
C GLU A 88 1.73 23.99 8.46
N SER A 89 2.18 24.90 7.60
CA SER A 89 2.92 26.10 8.04
C SER A 89 2.02 27.09 8.79
N ILE A 90 0.77 27.26 8.35
CA ILE A 90 -0.21 28.11 9.01
C ILE A 90 -0.58 27.55 10.38
N ALA A 91 -0.85 26.23 10.47
CA ALA A 91 -1.14 25.57 11.74
C ALA A 91 0.01 25.78 12.75
N ARG A 92 1.26 25.59 12.31
CA ARG A 92 2.45 25.85 13.16
C ARG A 92 2.56 27.31 13.61
N MET A 93 2.23 28.28 12.75
CA MET A 93 2.25 29.70 13.13
C MET A 93 1.17 30.04 14.16
N MET A 94 0.02 29.36 14.10
CA MET A 94 -1.07 29.52 15.06
C MET A 94 -0.81 28.77 16.39
N GLY A 95 0.29 28.00 16.49
CA GLY A 95 0.57 27.14 17.63
C GLY A 95 -0.34 25.91 17.71
N GLU A 96 -1.04 25.61 16.61
CA GLU A 96 -1.94 24.47 16.50
C GLU A 96 -1.20 23.30 15.83
N ASP A 97 -1.47 22.08 16.30
CA ASP A 97 -1.04 20.89 15.57
C ASP A 97 -1.85 20.79 14.27
N PRO A 98 -1.21 20.51 13.12
CA PRO A 98 -1.92 20.35 11.86
C PRO A 98 -3.01 19.30 11.98
N SER A 99 -4.19 19.67 11.48
CA SER A 99 -5.43 18.90 11.60
C SER A 99 -5.28 17.45 11.12
N TYR A 100 -4.50 17.24 10.06
CA TYR A 100 -4.15 15.93 9.53
C TYR A 100 -2.67 15.86 9.14
N VAL A 101 -1.91 14.99 9.82
CA VAL A 101 -0.55 14.61 9.43
C VAL A 101 -0.65 13.28 8.69
N ARG A 102 -0.24 13.23 7.41
CA ARG A 102 -0.13 11.92 6.76
C ARG A 102 0.95 11.12 7.48
N PRO A 103 0.81 9.80 7.51
CA PRO A 103 1.75 8.95 8.24
C PRO A 103 3.19 9.08 7.76
N MET A 104 3.40 9.35 6.46
CA MET A 104 4.73 9.60 5.88
C MET A 104 5.36 10.94 6.29
N ASP A 105 4.54 11.91 6.73
CA ASP A 105 4.94 13.28 7.06
C ASP A 105 5.19 13.48 8.56
N ALA A 106 4.98 12.44 9.38
CA ALA A 106 5.36 12.45 10.77
C ALA A 106 6.88 12.64 10.92
N SER A 107 7.31 13.33 11.98
CA SER A 107 8.74 13.49 12.31
C SER A 107 9.43 12.13 12.33
N GLU A 108 10.71 12.05 11.93
CA GLU A 108 11.44 10.77 11.81
C GLU A 108 11.42 9.94 13.10
N THR A 109 11.33 10.59 14.25
CA THR A 109 11.21 9.97 15.59
C THR A 109 9.85 9.35 15.87
N LYS A 110 8.79 9.79 15.18
CA LYS A 110 7.39 9.30 15.28
C LYS A 110 6.98 8.47 14.07
N LEU A 111 7.89 8.26 13.12
CA LEU A 111 7.61 7.52 11.90
C LEU A 111 7.54 6.02 12.19
N GLY A 112 6.31 5.51 12.32
CA GLY A 112 6.03 4.09 12.48
C GLY A 112 6.43 3.25 11.25
N PRO A 113 6.49 1.91 11.37
CA PRO A 113 6.77 1.01 10.24
C PRO A 113 5.86 1.25 9.03
N LEU A 114 4.57 1.57 9.25
CA LEU A 114 3.65 1.85 8.14
C LEU A 114 3.95 3.20 7.48
N GLY A 115 4.32 4.21 8.27
CA GLY A 115 4.74 5.52 7.74
C GLY A 115 6.02 5.42 6.90
N LYS A 116 6.97 4.55 7.31
CA LYS A 116 8.17 4.23 6.50
C LYS A 116 7.81 3.54 5.20
N ALA A 117 6.99 2.49 5.25
CA ALA A 117 6.57 1.77 4.06
C ALA A 117 5.79 2.67 3.09
N GLU A 118 4.91 3.53 3.59
CA GLU A 118 4.19 4.52 2.79
C GLU A 118 5.15 5.54 2.16
N LYS A 119 6.08 6.09 2.95
CA LYS A 119 7.11 7.03 2.45
C LYS A 119 7.95 6.40 1.34
N ASP A 120 8.42 5.18 1.54
CA ASP A 120 9.24 4.45 0.57
C ASP A 120 8.43 4.11 -0.68
N ALA A 121 7.18 3.68 -0.54
CA ALA A 121 6.29 3.38 -1.66
C ALA A 121 5.94 4.63 -2.48
N VAL A 122 5.61 5.75 -1.81
CA VAL A 122 5.30 7.03 -2.47
C VAL A 122 6.55 7.58 -3.17
N ALA A 123 7.72 7.53 -2.52
CA ALA A 123 8.97 7.95 -3.13
C ALA A 123 9.32 7.10 -4.36
N TRP A 124 9.15 5.78 -4.26
CA TRP A 124 9.36 4.85 -5.37
C TRP A 124 8.39 5.14 -6.53
N LEU A 125 7.09 5.25 -6.26
CA LEU A 125 6.07 5.56 -7.28
C LEU A 125 6.31 6.92 -7.93
N SER A 126 6.66 7.94 -7.15
CA SER A 126 6.97 9.26 -7.70
C SER A 126 8.17 9.19 -8.66
N SER A 127 9.20 8.43 -8.28
CA SER A 127 10.38 8.21 -9.13
C SER A 127 10.03 7.46 -10.42
N VAL A 128 9.19 6.41 -10.33
CA VAL A 128 8.66 5.68 -11.49
C VAL A 128 7.88 6.62 -12.43
N ILE A 129 7.01 7.44 -11.87
CA ILE A 129 6.16 8.36 -12.65
C ILE A 129 7.02 9.39 -13.38
N GLU A 130 8.03 9.97 -12.72
CA GLU A 130 8.99 10.89 -13.34
C GLU A 130 9.84 10.22 -14.43
N GLU A 131 10.29 9.00 -14.20
CA GLU A 131 11.04 8.20 -15.18
C GLU A 131 10.20 7.93 -16.44
N GLU A 132 8.95 7.49 -16.25
CA GLU A 132 8.00 7.28 -17.35
C GLU A 132 7.68 8.57 -18.10
N GLY A 133 7.55 9.70 -17.40
CA GLY A 133 7.38 11.02 -18.01
C GLY A 133 8.56 11.39 -18.92
N LYS A 134 9.79 11.21 -18.45
CA LYS A 134 11.02 11.42 -19.26
C LYS A 134 11.09 10.47 -20.44
N ARG A 135 10.71 9.19 -20.25
CA ARG A 135 10.68 8.20 -21.33
C ARG A 135 9.64 8.55 -22.40
N ALA A 136 8.44 8.94 -22.00
CA ALA A 136 7.39 9.40 -22.92
C ALA A 136 7.86 10.62 -23.72
N GLU A 137 8.56 11.56 -23.09
CA GLU A 137 9.18 12.70 -23.77
C GLU A 137 10.24 12.27 -24.79
N GLN A 138 11.10 11.30 -24.44
CA GLN A 138 12.08 10.74 -25.37
C GLN A 138 11.42 10.01 -26.56
N ILE A 139 10.35 9.24 -26.33
CA ILE A 139 9.59 8.56 -27.40
C ILE A 139 8.93 9.58 -28.33
N ALA A 140 8.36 10.65 -27.76
CA ALA A 140 7.76 11.73 -28.54
C ALA A 140 8.80 12.48 -29.39
N LYS A 141 9.99 12.76 -28.83
CA LYS A 141 11.11 13.41 -29.53
C LYS A 141 11.75 12.52 -30.60
N SER A 142 11.83 11.22 -30.36
CA SER A 142 12.47 10.23 -31.26
C SER A 142 11.53 9.66 -32.33
N ASP A 143 10.47 10.40 -32.67
CA ASP A 143 9.49 10.06 -33.70
C ASP A 143 8.82 8.68 -33.49
N GLY A 144 8.48 8.36 -32.22
CA GLY A 144 7.80 7.12 -31.87
C GLY A 144 8.72 5.89 -31.86
N LYS A 145 10.05 6.07 -31.83
CA LYS A 145 10.99 4.97 -31.57
C LYS A 145 10.77 4.49 -30.13
N LEU A 146 10.53 3.20 -29.97
CA LEU A 146 10.42 2.58 -28.65
C LEU A 146 11.76 2.70 -27.92
N VAL A 147 11.73 3.28 -26.72
CA VAL A 147 12.87 3.38 -25.81
C VAL A 147 12.60 2.43 -24.64
N ARG A 148 13.53 1.53 -24.34
CA ARG A 148 13.43 0.65 -23.17
C ARG A 148 13.77 1.45 -21.90
N PRO A 149 13.17 1.15 -20.73
CA PRO A 149 13.53 1.78 -19.46
C PRO A 149 15.06 1.87 -19.24
N MET A 150 15.79 0.78 -19.44
CA MET A 150 17.24 0.72 -19.24
C MET A 150 18.09 1.52 -20.24
N ASP A 151 17.52 1.88 -21.41
CA ASP A 151 18.21 2.64 -22.46
C ASP A 151 17.94 4.15 -22.35
N GLY A 152 17.03 4.57 -21.48
CA GLY A 152 16.70 5.97 -21.27
C GLY A 152 17.83 6.73 -20.57
N GLU A 153 17.94 8.04 -20.85
CA GLU A 153 18.80 8.97 -20.08
C GLU A 153 18.20 9.21 -18.68
N GLY A 154 18.30 8.20 -17.81
CA GLY A 154 17.84 8.27 -16.43
C GLY A 154 18.04 6.95 -15.69
N GLN A 155 18.65 6.99 -14.51
CA GLN A 155 18.61 5.88 -13.56
C GLN A 155 17.36 6.05 -12.71
N GLY A 156 16.31 5.31 -13.07
CA GLY A 156 15.11 5.23 -12.26
C GLY A 156 14.83 3.78 -11.83
N PRO A 157 13.86 3.60 -10.92
CA PRO A 157 13.51 2.29 -10.39
C PRO A 157 13.11 1.26 -11.46
N LEU A 158 12.48 1.68 -12.57
CA LEU A 158 12.12 0.74 -13.64
C LEU A 158 13.35 0.32 -14.43
N ALA A 159 14.23 1.26 -14.76
CA ALA A 159 15.52 0.96 -15.38
C ALA A 159 16.36 0.02 -14.53
N ASP A 160 16.36 0.19 -13.20
CA ASP A 160 17.09 -0.70 -12.29
C ASP A 160 16.50 -2.10 -12.24
N ILE A 161 15.17 -2.24 -12.17
CA ILE A 161 14.48 -3.54 -12.22
C ILE A 161 14.72 -4.22 -13.57
N GLU A 162 14.59 -3.48 -14.68
CA GLU A 162 14.87 -4.04 -16.01
C GLU A 162 16.34 -4.46 -16.12
N ARG A 163 17.29 -3.65 -15.64
CA ARG A 163 18.72 -4.00 -15.65
C ARG A 163 19.01 -5.24 -14.80
N GLN A 164 18.35 -5.39 -13.65
CA GLN A 164 18.47 -6.59 -12.82
C GLN A 164 17.89 -7.82 -13.53
N ALA A 165 16.69 -7.71 -14.11
CA ALA A 165 16.05 -8.80 -14.82
C ALA A 165 16.82 -9.20 -16.09
N VAL A 166 17.16 -8.23 -16.94
CA VAL A 166 17.96 -8.44 -18.15
C VAL A 166 19.35 -8.95 -17.79
N GLY A 167 19.98 -8.40 -16.74
CA GLY A 167 21.26 -8.88 -16.23
C GLY A 167 21.18 -10.34 -15.75
N PHE A 168 20.11 -10.72 -15.06
CA PHE A 168 19.86 -12.10 -14.65
C PHE A 168 19.72 -13.04 -15.86
N PHE A 169 18.93 -12.67 -16.87
CA PHE A 169 18.79 -13.46 -18.09
C PHE A 169 20.07 -13.52 -18.91
N ASN A 170 20.82 -12.42 -19.01
CA ASN A 170 22.11 -12.40 -19.69
C ASN A 170 23.11 -13.32 -18.98
N LYS A 171 23.16 -13.33 -17.64
CA LYS A 171 23.99 -14.29 -16.89
C LYS A 171 23.60 -15.74 -17.19
N ILE A 172 22.31 -16.04 -17.33
CA ILE A 172 21.86 -17.38 -17.77
C ILE A 172 22.41 -17.67 -19.15
N VAL A 173 22.13 -16.80 -20.13
CA VAL A 173 22.55 -16.98 -21.53
C VAL A 173 24.07 -17.12 -21.65
N ASP A 174 24.83 -16.31 -20.93
CA ASP A 174 26.29 -16.35 -20.98
C ASP A 174 26.82 -17.62 -20.30
N SER A 175 26.26 -18.03 -19.15
CA SER A 175 26.61 -19.33 -18.55
C SER A 175 26.26 -20.52 -19.44
N GLU A 176 25.17 -20.42 -20.20
CA GLU A 176 24.73 -21.43 -21.16
C GLU A 176 25.66 -21.51 -22.38
N LYS A 177 26.14 -20.37 -22.87
CA LYS A 177 27.19 -20.31 -23.90
C LYS A 177 28.49 -20.93 -23.40
N GLU A 178 28.93 -20.57 -22.20
CA GLU A 178 30.16 -21.15 -21.62
C GLU A 178 30.02 -22.66 -21.39
N ARG A 179 28.84 -23.10 -20.97
CA ARG A 179 28.53 -24.54 -20.85
C ARG A 179 28.61 -25.25 -22.19
N ALA A 180 28.01 -24.67 -23.23
CA ALA A 180 28.06 -25.20 -24.59
C ALA A 180 29.50 -25.23 -25.13
N ASN A 181 30.30 -24.19 -24.87
CA ASN A 181 31.71 -24.11 -25.28
C ASN A 181 32.58 -25.15 -24.59
N THR A 182 32.36 -25.37 -23.29
CA THR A 182 33.11 -26.35 -22.49
C THR A 182 32.62 -27.79 -22.68
N GLY A 183 31.48 -27.99 -23.33
CA GLY A 183 30.87 -29.31 -23.51
C GLY A 183 30.38 -29.93 -22.20
N THR A 184 30.15 -29.13 -21.17
CA THR A 184 29.67 -29.61 -19.87
C THR A 184 28.17 -29.93 -19.95
N LEU A 185 27.76 -31.06 -19.39
CA LEU A 185 26.35 -31.49 -19.48
C LEU A 185 25.45 -30.79 -18.46
N ARG A 186 25.95 -30.51 -17.25
CA ARG A 186 25.17 -29.93 -16.15
C ARG A 186 25.65 -28.51 -15.83
N PRO A 187 24.72 -27.56 -15.60
CA PRO A 187 25.05 -26.20 -15.16
C PRO A 187 25.99 -26.13 -13.95
N LYS A 188 25.84 -27.02 -12.96
CA LYS A 188 26.70 -27.03 -11.77
C LYS A 188 28.17 -27.36 -12.05
N ASP A 189 28.45 -28.13 -13.12
CA ASP A 189 29.79 -28.67 -13.40
C ASP A 189 30.70 -27.60 -14.04
N LEU A 190 30.14 -26.42 -14.35
CA LEU A 190 30.89 -25.25 -14.76
C LEU A 190 31.66 -24.66 -13.56
N ASP A 191 32.83 -24.07 -13.85
CA ASP A 191 33.64 -23.38 -12.85
C ASP A 191 32.84 -22.26 -12.15
N GLU A 192 33.10 -22.04 -10.86
CA GLU A 192 32.35 -21.11 -10.02
C GLU A 192 32.39 -19.68 -10.56
N SER A 193 33.48 -19.30 -11.23
CA SER A 193 33.64 -17.96 -11.83
C SER A 193 32.76 -17.71 -13.05
N LEU A 194 32.37 -18.76 -13.77
CA LEU A 194 31.55 -18.70 -14.98
C LEU A 194 30.11 -19.16 -14.73
N ARG A 195 29.84 -19.68 -13.53
CA ARG A 195 28.57 -20.29 -13.17
C ARG A 195 27.47 -19.22 -13.14
N GLY A 196 26.42 -19.46 -13.92
CA GLY A 196 25.23 -18.62 -13.90
C GLY A 196 24.33 -18.93 -12.70
N PRO A 197 23.24 -18.17 -12.52
CA PRO A 197 22.33 -18.34 -11.38
C PRO A 197 21.67 -19.72 -11.34
N LEU A 198 21.44 -20.36 -12.50
CA LEU A 198 20.91 -21.73 -12.55
C LEU A 198 21.93 -22.76 -12.06
N GLY A 199 23.20 -22.59 -12.42
CA GLY A 199 24.28 -23.45 -11.93
C GLY A 199 24.50 -23.27 -10.43
N GLU A 200 24.42 -22.03 -9.92
CA GLU A 200 24.52 -21.74 -8.48
C GLU A 200 23.37 -22.40 -7.70
N ALA A 201 22.14 -22.28 -8.21
CA ALA A 201 20.98 -22.92 -7.61
C ALA A 201 21.11 -24.45 -7.62
N GLU A 202 21.52 -25.04 -8.74
CA GLU A 202 21.75 -26.49 -8.84
C GLU A 202 22.86 -26.94 -7.88
N ALA A 203 23.99 -26.22 -7.83
CA ALA A 203 25.09 -26.51 -6.93
C ALA A 203 24.67 -26.39 -5.45
N SER A 204 23.88 -25.37 -5.11
CA SER A 204 23.32 -25.19 -3.76
C SER A 204 22.40 -26.34 -3.37
N VAL A 205 21.49 -26.75 -4.26
CA VAL A 205 20.59 -27.89 -4.03
C VAL A 205 21.39 -29.18 -3.86
N ILE A 206 22.43 -29.39 -4.67
CA ILE A 206 23.24 -30.60 -4.60
C ILE A 206 24.12 -30.60 -3.35
N SER A 207 24.69 -29.47 -2.95
CA SER A 207 25.40 -29.35 -1.68
C SER A 207 24.48 -29.70 -0.51
N ALA A 208 23.24 -29.19 -0.51
CA ALA A 208 22.24 -29.54 0.51
C ALA A 208 21.91 -31.04 0.49
N LEU A 209 21.77 -31.66 -0.69
CA LEU A 209 21.57 -33.11 -0.80
C LEU A 209 22.79 -33.89 -0.33
N GLU A 210 24.00 -33.45 -0.63
CA GLU A 210 25.24 -34.08 -0.19
C GLU A 210 25.36 -34.05 1.34
N GLU A 211 25.05 -32.91 1.96
CA GLU A 211 24.95 -32.78 3.43
C GLU A 211 23.90 -33.75 4.01
N ILE A 212 22.73 -33.85 3.38
CA ILE A 212 21.68 -34.82 3.76
C ILE A 212 22.24 -36.25 3.67
N THR A 213 22.88 -36.62 2.56
CA THR A 213 23.44 -37.97 2.39
C THR A 213 24.57 -38.28 3.36
N ALA A 214 25.42 -37.30 3.68
CA ALA A 214 26.49 -37.44 4.65
C ALA A 214 25.93 -37.68 6.05
N SER A 215 24.92 -36.89 6.43
CA SER A 215 24.16 -37.06 7.68
C SER A 215 23.51 -38.44 7.75
N GLU A 216 22.92 -38.90 6.65
CA GLU A 216 22.29 -40.22 6.56
C GLU A 216 23.30 -41.37 6.66
N LYS A 217 24.48 -41.24 6.04
CA LYS A 217 25.57 -42.22 6.18
C LYS A 217 26.04 -42.32 7.62
N LEU A 218 26.19 -41.19 8.31
CA LEU A 218 26.54 -41.16 9.73
C LEU A 218 25.45 -41.83 10.57
N ARG A 219 24.17 -41.56 10.28
CA ARG A 219 23.03 -42.22 10.92
C ARG A 219 23.06 -43.74 10.75
N ALA A 220 23.25 -44.21 9.52
CA ALA A 220 23.35 -45.65 9.23
C ALA A 220 24.55 -46.30 9.94
N ALA A 221 25.69 -45.62 10.00
CA ALA A 221 26.87 -46.10 10.73
C ALA A 221 26.60 -46.20 12.23
N GLN A 222 25.97 -45.20 12.84
CA GLN A 222 25.59 -45.22 14.25
C GLN A 222 24.56 -46.32 14.56
N SER A 223 23.57 -46.53 13.69
CA SER A 223 22.61 -47.63 13.80
C SER A 223 23.29 -49.00 13.80
N LYS A 224 24.29 -49.19 12.94
CA LYS A 224 25.06 -50.44 12.89
C LYS A 224 25.84 -50.67 14.19
N VAL A 225 26.45 -49.63 14.77
CA VAL A 225 27.19 -49.71 16.04
C VAL A 225 26.26 -50.03 17.22
N ARG A 226 25.02 -49.54 17.21
CA ARG A 226 24.01 -49.82 18.25
C ARG A 226 23.31 -51.18 18.09
N GLY A 227 23.82 -52.08 17.27
CA GLY A 227 23.25 -53.42 17.10
C GLY A 227 21.98 -53.46 16.25
N GLY A 228 21.76 -52.48 15.37
CA GLY A 228 20.64 -52.45 14.43
C GLY A 228 19.47 -51.56 14.87
N GLU A 229 19.57 -50.87 16.01
CA GLU A 229 18.57 -49.87 16.40
C GLU A 229 18.61 -48.67 15.43
N LEU A 230 17.44 -48.32 14.88
CA LEU A 230 17.30 -47.19 13.97
C LEU A 230 17.52 -45.87 14.74
N VAL A 231 18.57 -45.13 14.42
CA VAL A 231 18.86 -43.82 14.99
C VAL A 231 17.96 -42.79 14.30
N ARG A 232 17.34 -41.89 15.07
CA ARG A 232 16.46 -40.85 14.50
C ARG A 232 17.28 -39.76 13.83
N PRO A 233 16.75 -39.08 12.79
CA PRO A 233 17.45 -37.95 12.18
C PRO A 233 17.91 -36.88 13.18
N ILE A 234 17.11 -36.55 14.20
CA ILE A 234 17.44 -35.55 15.24
C ILE A 234 18.67 -35.91 16.09
N ASP A 235 19.00 -37.19 16.22
CA ASP A 235 20.12 -37.67 17.04
C ASP A 235 21.46 -37.56 16.28
N VAL A 236 21.43 -37.13 15.01
CA VAL A 236 22.60 -36.94 14.13
C VAL A 236 22.64 -35.49 13.64
N PRO A 237 23.80 -34.81 13.69
CA PRO A 237 23.91 -33.46 13.15
C PRO A 237 23.68 -33.48 11.64
N GLY A 238 22.73 -32.66 11.17
CA GLY A 238 22.41 -32.54 9.75
C GLY A 238 21.12 -31.78 9.49
N PRO A 239 20.89 -31.33 8.24
CA PRO A 239 19.71 -30.53 7.86
C PRO A 239 18.39 -31.27 8.12
N LEU A 240 18.35 -32.60 7.93
CA LEU A 240 17.17 -33.41 8.27
C LEU A 240 16.90 -33.46 9.77
N GLY A 241 17.94 -33.52 10.60
CA GLY A 241 17.81 -33.52 12.06
C GLY A 241 17.34 -32.16 12.58
N GLU A 242 17.80 -31.07 11.98
CA GLU A 242 17.30 -29.72 12.29
C GLU A 242 15.84 -29.54 11.88
N ALA A 243 15.46 -30.01 10.69
CA ALA A 243 14.07 -29.98 10.24
C ALA A 243 13.17 -30.83 11.15
N GLU A 244 13.58 -32.06 11.48
CA GLU A 244 12.86 -32.90 12.43
C GLU A 244 12.75 -32.23 13.80
N ARG A 245 13.82 -31.59 14.29
CA ARG A 245 13.79 -30.83 15.56
C ARG A 245 12.74 -29.73 15.52
N VAL A 246 12.69 -28.92 14.47
CA VAL A 246 11.68 -27.86 14.33
C VAL A 246 10.26 -28.43 14.30
N VAL A 247 10.04 -29.53 13.56
CA VAL A 247 8.74 -30.21 13.51
C VAL A 247 8.38 -30.83 14.87
N LEU A 248 9.34 -31.45 15.55
CA LEU A 248 9.13 -32.08 16.85
C LEU A 248 8.86 -31.04 17.92
N GLU A 249 9.57 -29.92 17.93
CA GLU A 249 9.27 -28.76 18.78
C GLU A 249 7.84 -28.25 18.55
N PHE A 250 7.40 -28.18 17.29
CA PHE A 250 6.04 -27.81 16.94
C PHE A 250 5.01 -28.82 17.49
N VAL A 251 5.24 -30.12 17.28
CA VAL A 251 4.34 -31.19 17.75
C VAL A 251 4.29 -31.26 19.27
N LEU A 252 5.42 -31.14 19.95
CA LEU A 252 5.48 -31.09 21.42
C LEU A 252 4.72 -29.87 21.95
N ALA A 253 4.89 -28.71 21.32
CA ALA A 253 4.14 -27.51 21.68
C ALA A 253 2.64 -27.64 21.43
N GLU A 254 2.19 -28.32 20.38
CA GLU A 254 0.76 -28.61 20.17
C GLU A 254 0.24 -29.62 21.18
N ARG A 255 1.01 -30.67 21.48
CA ARG A 255 0.62 -31.67 22.49
C ARG A 255 0.51 -31.06 23.88
N GLN A 256 1.43 -30.16 24.25
CA GLN A 256 1.34 -29.44 25.49
C GLN A 256 0.11 -28.53 25.52
N ARG A 257 -0.18 -27.83 24.42
CA ARG A 257 -1.42 -27.07 24.28
C ARG A 257 -2.67 -27.93 24.38
N ALA A 258 -2.65 -29.16 23.86
CA ALA A 258 -3.77 -30.09 24.03
C ALA A 258 -3.98 -30.45 25.50
N LYS A 259 -2.91 -30.70 26.27
CA LYS A 259 -3.00 -30.92 27.72
C LYS A 259 -3.47 -29.67 28.46
N ASP A 260 -3.00 -28.48 28.07
CA ASP A 260 -3.44 -27.22 28.64
C ASP A 260 -4.94 -26.98 28.35
N ARG A 261 -5.45 -27.42 27.19
CA ARG A 261 -6.89 -27.40 26.89
C ARG A 261 -7.67 -28.35 27.81
N GLU A 262 -7.17 -29.56 28.03
CA GLU A 262 -7.80 -30.53 28.96
C GLU A 262 -7.86 -29.98 30.39
N MET A 263 -6.82 -29.28 30.84
CA MET A 263 -6.78 -28.66 32.17
C MET A 263 -7.64 -27.40 32.31
N ASN A 264 -7.94 -26.70 31.21
CA ASN A 264 -8.70 -25.44 31.20
C ASN A 264 -10.14 -25.60 30.65
N ASP A 265 -10.82 -26.69 30.99
CA ASP A 265 -12.21 -26.99 30.59
C ASP A 265 -12.44 -26.96 29.06
N GLY A 266 -11.45 -27.38 28.27
CA GLY A 266 -11.54 -27.42 26.81
C GLY A 266 -11.39 -26.07 26.12
N LYS A 267 -11.05 -24.98 26.85
CA LYS A 267 -10.82 -23.67 26.24
C LYS A 267 -9.60 -23.71 25.31
N VAL A 268 -9.79 -23.34 24.05
CA VAL A 268 -8.72 -23.30 23.04
C VAL A 268 -7.68 -22.24 23.42
N VAL A 269 -6.52 -22.69 23.90
CA VAL A 269 -5.37 -21.82 24.18
C VAL A 269 -4.65 -21.48 22.88
N ARG A 270 -4.48 -20.18 22.60
CA ARG A 270 -3.72 -19.68 21.43
C ARG A 270 -2.22 -19.99 21.58
N PRO A 271 -1.49 -20.26 20.49
CA PRO A 271 -0.04 -20.52 20.53
C PRO A 271 0.78 -19.47 21.31
N MET A 272 0.41 -18.20 21.27
CA MET A 272 1.10 -17.13 22.00
C MET A 272 0.88 -17.17 23.52
N LEU A 273 -0.23 -17.77 23.98
CA LEU A 273 -0.66 -17.81 25.37
C LEU A 273 -0.28 -19.12 26.08
N SER A 274 0.37 -20.06 25.38
CA SER A 274 0.89 -21.26 26.04
C SER A 274 1.99 -20.89 27.03
N SER A 275 2.04 -21.62 28.15
CA SER A 275 3.10 -21.51 29.17
C SER A 275 4.48 -21.69 28.55
N ASP A 276 4.60 -22.67 27.64
CA ASP A 276 5.83 -22.94 26.92
C ASP A 276 6.00 -22.02 25.69
N SER A 277 7.21 -21.49 25.53
CA SER A 277 7.57 -20.67 24.39
C SER A 277 7.86 -21.53 23.16
N SER A 278 6.85 -21.75 22.32
CA SER A 278 7.01 -22.40 21.03
C SER A 278 7.48 -21.43 19.92
N PRO A 279 8.13 -21.92 18.85
CA PRO A 279 8.47 -21.08 17.69
C PRO A 279 7.22 -20.46 17.05
N MET A 280 6.12 -21.20 16.97
CA MET A 280 4.83 -20.68 16.50
C MET A 280 4.28 -19.59 17.43
N GLY A 281 4.40 -19.76 18.75
CA GLY A 281 4.01 -18.75 19.72
C GLY A 281 4.85 -17.47 19.61
N LYS A 282 6.15 -17.58 19.35
CA LYS A 282 7.02 -16.42 19.07
C LYS A 282 6.61 -15.70 17.79
N ALA A 283 6.34 -16.45 16.71
CA ALA A 283 5.85 -15.89 15.46
C ALA A 283 4.50 -15.19 15.63
N GLU A 284 3.56 -15.81 16.34
CA GLU A 284 2.25 -15.20 16.64
C GLU A 284 2.39 -13.96 17.52
N ARG A 285 3.23 -13.98 18.57
CA ARG A 285 3.50 -12.79 19.41
C ARG A 285 4.09 -11.65 18.58
N ASN A 286 5.01 -11.95 17.67
CA ASN A 286 5.59 -10.93 16.79
C ASN A 286 4.53 -10.37 15.83
N ALA A 287 3.68 -11.23 15.27
CA ALA A 287 2.58 -10.82 14.42
C ALA A 287 1.54 -9.97 15.20
N VAL A 288 1.16 -10.37 16.41
CA VAL A 288 0.24 -9.62 17.26
C VAL A 288 0.82 -8.27 17.65
N LYS A 289 2.09 -8.20 18.06
CA LYS A 289 2.77 -6.92 18.31
C LYS A 289 2.82 -6.04 17.08
N ALA A 290 3.00 -6.61 15.89
CA ALA A 290 2.94 -5.84 14.64
C ALA A 290 1.53 -5.30 14.39
N VAL A 291 0.49 -6.11 14.61
CA VAL A 291 -0.91 -5.68 14.47
C VAL A 291 -1.30 -4.64 15.52
N GLU A 292 -0.87 -4.78 16.78
CA GLU A 292 -1.12 -3.79 17.84
C GLU A 292 -0.50 -2.44 17.50
N ARG A 293 0.74 -2.43 17.02
CA ARG A 293 1.38 -1.20 16.52
C ARG A 293 0.59 -0.58 15.37
N LEU A 294 0.13 -1.39 14.42
CA LEU A 294 -0.71 -0.91 13.32
C LEU A 294 -2.05 -0.35 13.82
N GLN A 295 -2.69 -0.97 14.81
CA GLN A 295 -3.93 -0.49 15.39
C GLN A 295 -3.75 0.82 16.18
N GLU A 296 -2.64 0.97 16.89
CA GLU A 296 -2.30 2.22 17.57
C GLU A 296 -2.12 3.35 16.55
N GLU A 297 -1.36 3.09 15.48
CA GLU A 297 -1.18 4.03 14.37
C GLU A 297 -2.52 4.36 13.68
N GLU A 298 -3.40 3.39 13.43
CA GLU A 298 -4.72 3.62 12.85
C GLU A 298 -5.65 4.41 13.77
N LYS A 299 -5.62 4.15 15.09
CA LYS A 299 -6.38 4.94 16.07
C LYS A 299 -5.91 6.38 16.12
N GLU A 300 -4.60 6.61 16.03
CA GLU A 300 -4.04 7.95 15.92
C GLU A 300 -4.45 8.63 14.61
N ARG A 301 -4.39 7.92 13.47
CA ARG A 301 -4.88 8.42 12.18
C ARG A 301 -6.36 8.78 12.23
N LEU A 302 -7.20 7.93 12.82
CA LEU A 302 -8.63 8.17 12.92
C LEU A 302 -8.94 9.34 13.85
N ARG A 303 -8.20 9.49 14.96
CA ARG A 303 -8.30 10.69 15.80
C ARG A 303 -7.89 11.96 15.05
N ASN A 304 -6.81 11.91 14.27
CA ASN A 304 -6.38 13.03 13.45
C ASN A 304 -7.41 13.34 12.35
N LEU A 305 -7.98 12.33 11.68
CA LEU A 305 -9.03 12.53 10.69
C LEU A 305 -10.31 13.11 11.30
N LEU A 306 -10.72 12.63 12.47
CA LEU A 306 -11.86 13.18 13.19
C LEU A 306 -11.59 14.63 13.61
N ARG A 307 -10.39 14.93 14.12
CA ARG A 307 -9.98 16.29 14.44
C ARG A 307 -10.00 17.19 13.21
N ALA A 308 -9.47 16.73 12.08
CA ALA A 308 -9.54 17.46 10.81
C ALA A 308 -10.97 17.67 10.31
N LEU A 309 -11.84 16.69 10.47
CA LEU A 309 -13.26 16.82 10.13
C LEU A 309 -13.98 17.81 11.06
N GLU A 310 -13.61 17.84 12.36
CA GLU A 310 -14.16 18.77 13.34
C GLU A 310 -13.67 20.20 13.11
N GLU A 311 -12.39 20.40 12.79
CA GLU A 311 -11.79 21.71 12.51
C GLU A 311 -12.21 22.25 11.13
N ARG A 312 -12.54 21.38 10.17
CA ARG A 312 -13.02 21.76 8.82
C ARG A 312 -14.41 21.24 8.54
N ARG A 313 -15.39 21.54 9.40
CA ARG A 313 -16.79 21.21 9.09
C ARG A 313 -17.24 22.03 7.87
N PRO A 314 -17.59 21.40 6.74
CA PRO A 314 -18.08 22.11 5.56
C PRO A 314 -19.19 23.11 5.87
N MET A 315 -20.11 22.74 6.78
CA MET A 315 -21.19 23.60 7.24
C MET A 315 -20.73 24.88 7.96
N GLU A 316 -19.57 24.90 8.61
CA GLU A 316 -19.02 26.07 9.32
C GLU A 316 -18.22 26.99 8.39
N VAL A 317 -17.59 26.44 7.36
CA VAL A 317 -16.82 27.22 6.37
C VAL A 317 -17.75 27.83 5.31
N ASP A 318 -18.69 27.06 4.78
CA ASP A 318 -19.66 27.54 3.78
C ASP A 318 -20.97 26.74 3.85
N ARG A 319 -21.98 27.32 4.50
CA ARG A 319 -23.28 26.68 4.76
C ARG A 319 -24.07 26.39 3.50
N ASP A 320 -23.87 27.18 2.45
CA ASP A 320 -24.63 27.09 1.20
C ASP A 320 -23.94 26.19 0.16
N SER A 321 -22.72 25.73 0.45
CA SER A 321 -22.03 24.73 -0.36
C SER A 321 -22.82 23.41 -0.40
N PRO A 322 -22.88 22.69 -1.55
CA PRO A 322 -23.55 21.40 -1.64
C PRO A 322 -23.04 20.39 -0.60
N LEU A 323 -21.76 20.47 -0.23
CA LEU A 323 -21.20 19.66 0.86
C LEU A 323 -21.79 20.04 2.23
N GLY A 324 -21.92 21.33 2.53
CA GLY A 324 -22.53 21.83 3.77
C GLY A 324 -24.01 21.45 3.91
N VAL A 325 -24.78 21.50 2.82
CA VAL A 325 -26.18 21.08 2.80
C VAL A 325 -26.32 19.57 3.05
N THR A 326 -25.48 18.74 2.41
CA THR A 326 -25.51 17.29 2.64
C THR A 326 -25.08 16.90 4.04
N GLU A 327 -24.09 17.60 4.61
CA GLU A 327 -23.68 17.43 6.00
C GLU A 327 -24.81 17.83 6.96
N ALA A 328 -25.41 19.01 6.79
CA ALA A 328 -26.52 19.47 7.62
C ALA A 328 -27.71 18.49 7.59
N PHE A 329 -28.02 17.95 6.41
CA PHE A 329 -29.04 16.91 6.26
C PHE A 329 -28.65 15.62 7.00
N ALA A 330 -27.43 15.10 6.78
CA ALA A 330 -26.96 13.88 7.43
C ALA A 330 -26.92 14.03 8.96
N VAL A 331 -26.37 15.13 9.47
CA VAL A 331 -26.36 15.45 10.90
C VAL A 331 -27.79 15.59 11.43
N GLY A 332 -28.71 16.21 10.69
CA GLY A 332 -30.11 16.28 11.05
C GLY A 332 -30.76 14.89 11.18
N VAL A 333 -30.51 14.00 10.22
CA VAL A 333 -31.06 12.62 10.20
C VAL A 333 -30.48 11.75 11.32
N PHE A 334 -29.19 11.86 11.62
CA PHE A 334 -28.55 11.03 12.66
C PHE A 334 -28.72 11.60 14.08
N ARG A 335 -28.68 12.93 14.24
CA ARG A 335 -28.71 13.60 15.55
C ARG A 335 -30.13 13.92 16.01
N GLY A 336 -31.05 14.14 15.07
CA GLY A 336 -32.47 14.39 15.34
C GLY A 336 -33.13 13.29 16.19
N PRO A 337 -33.04 12.00 15.80
CA PRO A 337 -33.61 10.91 16.59
C PRO A 337 -33.01 10.81 17.99
N LYS A 338 -31.71 11.07 18.16
CA LYS A 338 -31.03 11.03 19.46
C LYS A 338 -31.51 12.15 20.38
N LEU A 339 -31.76 13.35 19.85
CA LEU A 339 -32.36 14.45 20.60
C LEU A 339 -33.82 14.16 20.95
N LEU A 340 -34.59 13.59 20.03
CA LEU A 340 -35.97 13.16 20.29
C LEU A 340 -36.02 12.11 21.41
N MET A 341 -35.14 11.10 21.37
CA MET A 341 -35.05 10.10 22.45
C MET A 341 -34.69 10.73 23.79
N LYS A 342 -33.76 11.71 23.83
CA LYS A 342 -33.47 12.47 25.06
C LYS A 342 -34.69 13.25 25.58
N VAL A 343 -35.49 13.84 24.70
CA VAL A 343 -36.73 14.52 25.09
C VAL A 343 -37.73 13.50 25.64
N VAL A 344 -37.88 12.35 25.00
CA VAL A 344 -38.74 11.25 25.48
C VAL A 344 -38.28 10.74 26.84
N ASP A 345 -36.97 10.53 27.02
CA ASP A 345 -36.39 10.12 28.31
C ASP A 345 -36.67 11.17 29.39
N ARG A 346 -36.53 12.47 29.05
CA ARG A 346 -36.83 13.56 30.00
C ARG A 346 -38.31 13.65 30.32
N VAL A 347 -39.20 13.44 29.35
CA VAL A 347 -40.65 13.41 29.57
C VAL A 347 -41.03 12.19 30.41
N LYS A 348 -40.41 11.04 30.18
CA LYS A 348 -40.59 9.84 30.99
C LYS A 348 -40.11 10.09 32.41
N GLU A 349 -38.97 10.74 32.60
CA GLU A 349 -38.47 11.17 33.90
C GLU A 349 -39.46 12.11 34.61
N LEU A 350 -40.07 13.06 33.90
CA LEU A 350 -41.09 13.97 34.44
C LEU A 350 -42.45 13.32 34.73
N LEU A 351 -42.78 12.23 34.03
CA LEU A 351 -43.99 11.44 34.30
C LEU A 351 -43.77 10.40 35.41
N GLN A 352 -42.52 9.98 35.59
CA GLN A 352 -42.09 9.04 36.64
C GLN A 352 -41.61 9.76 37.90
N SER A 353 -41.37 11.07 37.85
CA SER A 353 -41.21 11.86 39.06
C SER A 353 -42.54 11.81 39.80
N GLU A 354 -42.57 10.93 40.78
CA GLU A 354 -43.61 10.73 41.77
C GLU A 354 -44.07 12.09 42.32
N ASN A 355 -45.35 12.22 42.68
CA ASN A 355 -45.85 13.42 43.36
C ASN A 355 -44.88 13.76 44.50
N MET A 356 -44.42 15.03 44.56
CA MET A 356 -43.50 15.48 45.60
C MET A 356 -43.90 14.88 46.94
N ASP A 357 -42.98 14.16 47.58
CA ASP A 357 -43.20 13.61 48.91
C ASP A 357 -43.72 14.75 49.80
N GLU A 358 -44.71 14.50 50.66
CA GLU A 358 -45.31 15.54 51.52
C GLU A 358 -44.25 16.32 52.33
N LYS A 359 -43.09 15.70 52.56
CA LYS A 359 -41.91 16.31 53.19
C LYS A 359 -41.26 17.40 52.34
N ASP A 360 -41.18 17.20 51.03
CA ASP A 360 -40.63 18.20 50.11
C ASP A 360 -41.60 19.36 49.91
N GLU A 361 -42.92 19.12 49.96
CA GLU A 361 -43.92 20.19 50.06
C GLU A 361 -43.80 21.00 51.37
N GLU A 362 -43.53 20.33 52.50
CA GLU A 362 -43.27 21.00 53.78
C GLU A 362 -42.00 21.86 53.73
N ILE A 363 -40.92 21.36 53.12
CA ILE A 363 -39.67 22.11 52.94
C ILE A 363 -39.89 23.31 52.02
N LEU A 364 -40.66 23.18 50.94
CA LEU A 364 -40.97 24.30 50.04
C LEU A 364 -41.89 25.33 50.70
N ARG A 365 -42.84 24.92 51.55
CA ARG A 365 -43.65 25.85 52.35
C ARG A 365 -42.81 26.59 53.39
N LEU A 366 -41.88 25.91 54.04
CA LEU A 366 -40.93 26.52 54.97
C LEU A 366 -39.98 27.49 54.24
N ALA A 367 -39.49 27.12 53.07
CA ALA A 367 -38.64 28.00 52.26
C ALA A 367 -39.41 29.25 51.81
N ALA A 368 -40.66 29.09 51.37
CA ALA A 368 -41.53 30.20 50.98
C ALA A 368 -41.86 31.14 52.15
N SER A 369 -42.14 30.59 53.35
CA SER A 369 -42.36 31.42 54.55
C SER A 369 -41.09 32.13 55.01
N THR A 370 -39.92 31.50 54.85
CA THR A 370 -38.63 32.11 55.23
C THR A 370 -38.23 33.21 54.23
N SER A 371 -38.54 33.07 52.94
CA SER A 371 -38.29 34.12 51.94
C SER A 371 -39.20 35.35 52.07
N ALA A 372 -40.39 35.22 52.66
CA ALA A 372 -41.32 36.34 52.85
C ALA A 372 -40.93 37.26 54.03
N GLU A 373 -40.11 36.79 54.99
CA GLU A 373 -39.64 37.60 56.13
C GLU A 373 -38.29 38.29 55.89
N THR A 374 -37.64 38.06 54.75
CA THR A 374 -36.26 38.55 54.50
C THR A 374 -36.18 39.77 53.55
N ASP A 375 -37.31 40.33 53.10
CA ASP A 375 -37.34 41.41 52.09
C ASP A 375 -37.59 42.83 52.66
N ASP A 376 -37.69 43.01 53.98
CA ASP A 376 -37.95 44.31 54.62
C ASP A 376 -36.72 44.92 55.35
N ASN A 377 -35.51 44.39 55.13
CA ASN A 377 -34.34 44.88 55.86
C ASN A 377 -33.03 44.75 55.07
N LYS A 378 -32.72 45.76 54.25
CA LYS A 378 -31.44 46.53 54.26
C LYS A 378 -31.14 47.16 52.91
N ASP A 379 -31.44 48.45 52.83
CA ASP A 379 -30.47 49.54 52.69
C ASP A 379 -29.10 49.21 52.06
N ASP A 380 -28.81 49.98 51.00
CA ASP A 380 -27.52 50.41 50.48
C ASP A 380 -26.32 50.22 51.43
N PRO A 381 -25.17 49.73 50.91
CA PRO A 381 -24.19 50.71 50.44
C PRO A 381 -23.35 50.29 49.22
N GLU A 382 -23.25 51.24 48.29
CA GLU A 382 -22.00 51.86 47.87
C GLU A 382 -20.66 51.21 48.32
N ASN A 383 -19.82 50.95 47.30
CA ASN A 383 -18.42 51.37 47.26
C ASN A 383 -17.38 50.56 48.08
N LYS A 384 -16.63 49.69 47.40
CA LYS A 384 -15.17 49.47 47.58
C LYS A 384 -14.67 48.49 46.50
N LYS A 385 -13.98 48.95 45.45
CA LYS A 385 -12.53 49.21 45.38
C LYS A 385 -11.63 48.03 45.80
N GLU A 386 -10.73 47.74 44.85
CA GLU A 386 -9.32 47.38 45.00
C GLU A 386 -8.85 45.91 45.08
N LYS A 387 -7.98 45.62 44.10
CA LYS A 387 -6.69 44.90 44.20
C LYS A 387 -6.70 43.37 44.35
N LYS A 388 -6.12 42.70 43.34
CA LYS A 388 -4.75 42.14 43.33
C LYS A 388 -4.53 41.48 41.96
N LYS A 389 -3.60 41.93 41.11
CA LYS A 389 -2.13 41.71 41.13
C LYS A 389 -1.71 40.25 41.23
N ASP A 390 -1.16 39.79 40.10
CA ASP A 390 0.08 39.04 39.92
C ASP A 390 0.35 37.85 40.83
N SER A 391 0.34 36.65 40.22
CA SER A 391 1.37 35.61 40.39
C SER A 391 1.36 34.71 39.16
#